data_AF-A0A948CYN2-F1
#
_entry.id   AF-A0A948CYN2-F1
#
_cell.length_a   1.000
_cell.length_b   1.000
_cell.length_c   1.000
_cell.angle_alpha   90.00
_cell.angle_beta   90.00
_cell.angle_gamma   90.00
#
_symmetry.space_group_name_H-M   'P 1'
#
loop_
_entity.id
_entity.type
_entity.pdbx_description
1 polymer ?
#
loop_
_entity_poly.entity_id
_entity_poly.type
_entity_poly.pdbx_seq_one_letter_code
_entity_poly.pdbx_strand_id
1 'polypeptide(L)'
;MENLKLDAVRQDVKKILQPYLSKLFEIHKDNIVSILLYGSSTGKFYVPKQSDINLLVVLNDLRFEMLRSSLRLVDQGIRKKITAPLLLSLEHIETSKDVFPIEFLEIKE
;
A
#
# COMPACT_ATOMS: atom_id res chain seq x y z
N MET A 1 -2.06 7.46 -14.03
CA MET A 1 -0.86 6.59 -14.10
C MET A 1 0.45 7.38 -14.07
N GLU A 2 0.45 8.72 -14.13
CA GLU A 2 1.66 9.53 -14.37
C GLU A 2 2.69 9.63 -13.23
N ASN A 3 2.47 9.07 -12.04
CA ASN A 3 3.41 9.24 -10.90
C ASN A 3 3.81 7.94 -10.18
N LEU A 4 3.68 6.77 -10.81
CA LEU A 4 4.12 5.52 -10.19
C LEU A 4 5.64 5.30 -10.41
N LYS A 5 6.46 5.91 -9.53
CA LYS A 5 7.92 5.71 -9.53
C LYS A 5 8.26 4.42 -8.77
N LEU A 6 8.51 3.33 -9.51
CA LEU A 6 8.94 2.03 -8.96
C LEU A 6 10.42 1.74 -9.24
N ASP A 7 11.23 2.75 -9.51
CA ASP A 7 12.61 2.55 -9.98
C ASP A 7 13.54 2.04 -8.88
N ALA A 8 13.24 2.38 -7.62
CA ALA A 8 13.91 1.87 -6.43
C ALA A 8 13.37 0.50 -5.96
N VAL A 9 12.28 0.00 -6.55
CA VAL A 9 11.67 -1.27 -6.16
C VAL A 9 12.34 -2.42 -6.89
N ARG A 10 12.66 -3.49 -6.17
CA ARG A 10 13.24 -4.72 -6.75
C ARG A 10 12.40 -5.24 -7.92
N GLN A 11 13.05 -5.74 -8.96
CA GLN A 11 12.38 -6.14 -10.21
C GLN A 11 11.37 -7.29 -10.02
N ASP A 12 11.65 -8.23 -9.12
CA ASP A 12 10.75 -9.32 -8.75
C ASP A 12 9.48 -8.80 -8.08
N VAL A 13 9.61 -7.89 -7.12
CA VAL A 13 8.48 -7.22 -6.45
C VAL A 13 7.71 -6.36 -7.45
N LYS A 14 8.39 -5.56 -8.29
CA LYS A 14 7.78 -4.68 -9.30
C LYS A 14 6.83 -5.41 -10.24
N LYS A 15 7.22 -6.61 -10.72
CA LYS A 15 6.37 -7.45 -11.59
C LYS A 15 5.06 -7.89 -10.93
N ILE A 16 5.07 -8.08 -9.62
CA ILE A 16 3.89 -8.45 -8.84
C ILE A 16 3.06 -7.21 -8.53
N LEU A 17 3.72 -6.11 -8.13
CA LEU A 17 3.11 -4.89 -7.62
C LEU A 17 2.41 -4.09 -8.73
N GLN A 18 3.04 -3.94 -9.89
CA GLN A 18 2.52 -3.09 -10.97
C GLN A 18 1.08 -3.40 -11.38
N PRO A 19 0.69 -4.66 -11.71
CA PRO A 19 -0.70 -4.95 -12.06
C PRO A 19 -1.67 -4.79 -10.88
N TYR A 20 -1.21 -4.95 -9.64
CA TYR A 20 -2.02 -4.72 -8.45
C TYR A 20 -2.31 -3.22 -8.27
N LEU A 21 -1.26 -2.40 -8.36
CA LEU A 21 -1.36 -0.95 -8.22
C LEU A 21 -2.23 -0.33 -9.33
N SER A 22 -2.11 -0.80 -10.57
CA SER A 22 -3.00 -0.32 -11.66
C SER A 22 -4.48 -0.51 -11.32
N LYS A 23 -4.86 -1.69 -10.82
CA LYS A 23 -6.26 -1.95 -10.40
C LYS A 23 -6.66 -1.13 -9.18
N LEU A 24 -5.74 -0.94 -8.23
CA LEU A 24 -6.00 -0.12 -7.06
C LEU A 24 -6.27 1.34 -7.46
N PHE A 25 -5.51 1.87 -8.43
CA PHE A 25 -5.76 3.17 -9.04
C PHE A 25 -7.08 3.23 -9.79
N GLU A 26 -7.51 2.17 -10.47
CA GLU A 26 -8.83 2.15 -11.12
C GLU A 26 -9.98 2.23 -10.11
N ILE A 27 -9.82 1.59 -8.94
CA ILE A 27 -10.81 1.55 -7.87
C ILE A 27 -10.91 2.91 -7.15
N HIS A 28 -9.79 3.49 -6.76
CA HIS A 28 -9.77 4.69 -5.91
C HIS A 28 -9.47 6.00 -6.64
N LYS A 29 -8.86 5.94 -7.84
CA LYS A 29 -8.60 7.10 -8.72
C LYS A 29 -7.96 8.27 -7.96
N ASP A 30 -8.57 9.44 -8.07
CA ASP A 30 -8.11 10.71 -7.47
C ASP A 30 -8.22 10.72 -5.94
N ASN A 31 -8.81 9.69 -5.34
CA ASN A 31 -8.84 9.54 -3.89
C ASN A 31 -7.49 9.09 -3.31
N ILE A 32 -6.57 8.54 -4.12
CA ILE A 32 -5.24 8.14 -3.64
C ILE A 32 -4.34 9.37 -3.51
N VAL A 33 -3.88 9.63 -2.29
CA VAL A 33 -2.90 10.67 -1.96
C VAL A 33 -1.49 10.11 -2.12
N SER A 34 -1.22 8.97 -1.51
CA SER A 34 0.09 8.31 -1.58
C SER A 34 0.00 6.81 -1.39
N ILE A 35 0.98 6.09 -1.95
CA ILE A 35 1.18 4.65 -1.71
C ILE A 35 2.63 4.46 -1.31
N LEU A 36 2.84 3.79 -0.18
CA LEU A 36 4.14 3.47 0.37
C LEU A 36 4.31 1.96 0.39
N LEU A 37 5.46 1.49 -0.08
CA LEU A 37 5.92 0.11 0.08
C LEU A 37 6.83 0.08 1.31
N TYR A 38 6.58 -0.84 2.24
CA TYR A 38 7.38 -0.93 3.46
C TYR A 38 7.65 -2.38 3.88
N GLY A 39 8.40 -2.54 4.98
CA GLY A 39 8.77 -3.82 5.55
C GLY A 39 9.82 -4.58 4.72
N SER A 40 9.91 -5.90 4.91
CA SER A 40 11.02 -6.70 4.34
C SER A 40 11.19 -6.61 2.81
N SER A 41 10.13 -6.24 2.09
CA SER A 41 10.12 -6.09 0.63
C SER A 41 10.92 -4.90 0.06
N THR A 42 11.30 -3.93 0.89
CA THR A 42 12.14 -2.80 0.49
C THR A 42 13.64 -3.07 0.65
N GLY A 43 14.00 -4.06 1.48
CA GLY A 43 15.37 -4.28 1.93
C GLY A 43 16.05 -5.55 1.40
N LYS A 44 17.24 -5.82 1.97
CA LYS A 44 18.06 -7.00 1.64
C LYS A 44 17.47 -8.33 2.14
N PHE A 45 16.49 -8.27 3.04
CA PHE A 45 15.87 -9.43 3.68
C PHE A 45 14.64 -9.96 2.94
N TYR A 46 14.33 -9.41 1.76
CA TYR A 46 13.26 -9.95 0.92
C TYR A 46 13.63 -11.33 0.38
N VAL A 47 12.82 -12.33 0.71
CA VAL A 47 12.91 -13.70 0.21
C VAL A 47 11.76 -13.94 -0.77
N PRO A 48 12.04 -14.09 -2.08
CA PRO A 48 11.02 -14.32 -3.08
C PRO A 48 10.09 -15.47 -2.72
N LYS A 49 8.78 -15.28 -2.92
CA LYS A 49 7.70 -16.23 -2.60
C LYS A 49 7.48 -16.51 -1.11
N GLN A 50 8.32 -16.02 -0.21
CA GLN A 50 8.16 -16.21 1.24
C GLN A 50 7.77 -14.89 1.92
N SER A 51 8.56 -13.84 1.68
CA SER A 51 8.33 -12.52 2.26
C SER A 51 7.06 -11.87 1.74
N ASP A 52 6.39 -11.20 2.67
CA ASP A 52 5.22 -10.40 2.40
C ASP A 52 5.60 -9.04 1.79
N ILE A 53 4.69 -8.52 0.98
CA ILE A 53 4.73 -7.21 0.36
C ILE A 53 3.68 -6.35 1.06
N ASN A 54 4.13 -5.34 1.80
CA ASN A 54 3.26 -4.51 2.62
C ASN A 54 3.09 -3.12 2.00
N LEU A 55 1.84 -2.68 1.92
CA LEU A 55 1.47 -1.40 1.34
C LEU A 55 0.70 -0.55 2.35
N LEU A 56 1.09 0.71 2.48
CA LEU A 56 0.30 1.75 3.12
C LEU A 56 -0.27 2.63 2.02
N VAL A 57 -1.58 2.82 2.01
CA VAL A 57 -2.28 3.67 1.05
C VAL A 57 -2.97 4.78 1.83
N VAL A 58 -2.56 6.01 1.54
CA VAL A 58 -3.19 7.20 2.10
C VAL A 58 -4.23 7.68 1.10
N LEU A 59 -5.43 7.91 1.60
CA LEU A 59 -6.61 8.31 0.85
C LEU A 59 -7.09 9.68 1.32
N ASN A 60 -7.75 10.45 0.44
CA ASN A 60 -8.42 11.69 0.85
C ASN A 60 -9.57 11.38 1.82
N ASP A 61 -10.40 10.39 1.48
CA ASP A 61 -11.51 9.90 2.30
C ASP A 61 -11.54 8.36 2.32
N LEU A 62 -12.00 7.77 3.43
CA LEU A 62 -12.08 6.32 3.63
C LEU A 62 -13.49 5.91 4.10
N ARG A 63 -14.38 5.67 3.13
CA ARG A 63 -15.75 5.21 3.39
C ARG A 63 -15.88 3.70 3.24
N PHE A 64 -16.88 3.13 3.92
CA PHE A 64 -17.18 1.70 3.86
C PHE A 64 -17.35 1.15 2.43
N GLU A 65 -18.05 1.87 1.55
CA GLU A 65 -18.25 1.42 0.17
C GLU A 65 -16.93 1.35 -0.62
N MET A 66 -15.97 2.20 -0.28
CA MET A 66 -14.64 2.19 -0.89
C MET A 66 -13.85 0.98 -0.43
N LEU A 67 -13.89 0.67 0.88
CA LEU A 67 -13.33 -0.58 1.41
C LEU A 67 -13.95 -1.79 0.69
N ARG A 68 -15.28 -1.82 0.58
CA ARG A 68 -16.01 -2.91 -0.09
C ARG A 68 -15.59 -3.09 -1.54
N SER A 69 -15.40 -2.00 -2.28
CA SER A 69 -14.96 -2.03 -3.68
C SER A 69 -13.55 -2.63 -3.87
N SER A 70 -12.70 -2.55 -2.85
CA SER A 70 -11.34 -3.07 -2.87
C SER A 70 -11.20 -4.54 -2.47
N LEU A 71 -12.22 -5.14 -1.83
CA LEU A 71 -12.13 -6.50 -1.26
C LEU A 71 -11.69 -7.58 -2.25
N ARG A 72 -12.24 -7.57 -3.47
CA ARG A 72 -11.88 -8.53 -4.52
C ARG A 72 -10.42 -8.36 -4.95
N LEU A 73 -9.92 -7.13 -5.00
CA LEU A 73 -8.52 -6.86 -5.33
C LEU A 73 -7.59 -7.32 -4.20
N VAL A 74 -7.97 -7.05 -2.95
CA VAL A 74 -7.22 -7.49 -1.76
C VAL A 74 -7.08 -9.01 -1.73
N ASP A 75 -8.17 -9.75 -1.93
CA ASP A 75 -8.14 -11.22 -2.00
C ASP A 75 -7.20 -11.74 -3.11
N GLN A 76 -7.19 -11.10 -4.28
CA GLN A 76 -6.25 -11.42 -5.36
C GLN A 76 -4.80 -11.10 -4.99
N GLY A 77 -4.57 -10.03 -4.23
CA GLY A 77 -3.26 -9.61 -3.74
C GLY A 77 -2.66 -10.59 -2.72
N ILE A 78 -3.48 -11.06 -1.77
CA ILE A 78 -3.06 -12.00 -0.72
C ILE A 78 -2.50 -13.29 -1.34
N ARG A 79 -3.13 -13.80 -2.39
CA ARG A 79 -2.66 -14.98 -3.15
C ARG A 79 -1.27 -14.76 -3.80
N LYS A 80 -0.82 -13.51 -3.91
CA LYS A 80 0.45 -13.09 -4.49
C LYS A 80 1.42 -12.49 -3.47
N LYS A 81 1.22 -12.75 -2.17
CA LYS A 81 2.03 -12.20 -1.07
C LYS A 81 1.91 -10.69 -0.85
N ILE A 82 0.94 -10.04 -1.47
CA ILE A 82 0.57 -8.66 -1.10
C ILE A 82 -0.39 -8.78 0.08
N THR A 83 0.05 -8.35 1.26
CA THR A 83 -0.82 -8.32 2.45
C THR A 83 -1.96 -7.33 2.22
N ALA A 84 -3.04 -7.44 3.02
CA ALA A 84 -4.11 -6.45 2.96
C ALA A 84 -3.49 -5.06 3.22
N PRO A 85 -3.59 -4.11 2.26
CA PRO A 85 -2.97 -2.81 2.44
C PRO A 85 -3.54 -2.11 3.67
N LEU A 86 -2.67 -1.44 4.42
CA LEU A 86 -3.11 -0.50 5.44
C LEU A 86 -3.70 0.71 4.72
N LEU A 87 -5.00 0.95 4.90
CA LEU A 87 -5.70 2.08 4.30
C LEU A 87 -5.94 3.13 5.38
N LEU A 88 -5.41 4.33 5.19
CA LEU A 88 -5.62 5.47 6.09
C LEU A 88 -6.22 6.64 5.31
N SER A 89 -7.13 7.39 5.93
CA SER A 89 -7.50 8.71 5.40
C SER A 89 -6.56 9.79 5.94
N LEU A 90 -6.53 10.95 5.29
CA LEU A 90 -5.84 12.13 5.83
C LEU A 90 -6.35 12.48 7.23
N GLU A 91 -7.66 12.42 7.45
CA GLU A 91 -8.26 12.64 8.77
C GLU A 91 -7.71 11.67 9.81
N HIS A 92 -7.67 10.36 9.52
CA HIS A 92 -7.10 9.37 10.44
C HIS A 92 -5.65 9.69 10.79
N ILE A 93 -4.85 10.13 9.82
CA ILE A 93 -3.46 10.52 10.11
C ILE A 93 -3.45 11.74 11.04
N GLU A 94 -4.17 12.81 10.72
CA GLU A 94 -4.21 14.03 11.53
C GLU A 94 -4.66 13.77 12.97
N THR A 95 -5.70 12.97 13.17
CA THR A 95 -6.26 12.70 14.51
C THR A 95 -5.48 11.66 15.32
N SER A 96 -4.47 11.00 14.73
CA SER A 96 -3.70 9.94 15.40
C SER A 96 -2.26 10.33 15.71
N LYS A 97 -1.83 11.55 15.34
CA LYS A 97 -0.44 12.03 15.51
C LYS A 97 -0.01 12.11 16.97
N ASP A 98 -0.93 12.38 17.87
CA ASP A 98 -0.70 12.55 19.31
C ASP A 98 -0.69 11.21 20.07
N VAL A 99 -1.36 10.18 19.56
CA VAL A 99 -1.48 8.86 20.22
C VAL A 99 -0.53 7.81 19.62
N PHE A 100 -0.25 7.85 18.32
CA PHE A 100 0.57 6.84 17.61
C PHE A 100 1.75 7.45 16.82
N PRO A 101 2.59 8.31 17.43
CA PRO A 101 3.68 8.97 16.71
C PRO A 101 4.78 8.00 16.27
N ILE A 102 5.02 6.92 17.02
CA ILE A 102 6.16 6.00 16.77
C ILE A 102 5.92 5.18 15.50
N GLU A 103 4.69 4.72 15.28
CA GLU A 103 4.30 3.93 14.11
C GLU A 103 4.51 4.71 12.81
N PHE A 104 4.24 6.02 12.81
CA PHE A 104 4.54 6.88 11.66
C PHE A 104 6.03 7.16 11.50
N LEU A 105 6.81 7.14 12.59
CA LEU A 105 8.28 7.28 12.52
C LEU A 105 8.94 6.03 11.92
N GLU A 106 8.42 4.83 12.18
CA GLU A 106 8.92 3.59 11.57
C GLU A 106 8.67 3.51 10.06
N ILE A 107 7.68 4.26 9.55
CA ILE A 107 7.36 4.35 8.12
C ILE A 107 8.33 5.28 7.35
N LYS A 108 9.22 6.02 8.03
CA LYS A 108 10.15 6.99 7.41
C LYS A 108 11.42 6.40 6.78
N GLU A 109 11.62 5.09 6.77
CA GLU A 109 12.80 4.43 6.16
C GLU A 109 12.49 3.69 4.85
#